data_AF-A0A503HBP0-F1
#
_entry.id   AF-A0A503HBP0-F1
#
_cell.length_a   1.000
_cell.length_b   1.000
_cell.length_c   1.000
_cell.angle_alpha   90.00
_cell.angle_beta   90.00
_cell.angle_gamma   90.00
#
_symmetry.space_group_name_H-M   'P 1'
#
loop_
_entity.id
_entity.type
_entity.pdbx_description
1 polymer ?
#
loop_
_entity_poly.entity_id
_entity_poly.type
_entity_poly.pdbx_seq_one_letter_code
_entity_poly.pdbx_strand_id
1 'polypeptide(L)'
;MEAIVRSDEHWPQTAKVWRQFAQMNLVLERLEIDPALAARKSGGTAIANARDICLACLLQRQCSQRLEQDDPCAVLEFCPNAGFLKECSRTHE
;
A
#
# COMPACT_ATOMS: atom_id res chain seq x y z
N MET A 1 44.56 -11.47 -4.67
CA MET A 1 43.73 -11.24 -3.48
C MET A 1 42.34 -10.93 -4.00
N GLU A 2 41.57 -11.98 -4.32
CA GLU A 2 40.21 -11.83 -4.83
C GLU A 2 39.28 -11.56 -3.65
N ALA A 3 38.58 -10.43 -3.71
CA ALA A 3 37.51 -10.13 -2.79
C ALA A 3 36.37 -11.10 -3.07
N ILE A 4 36.15 -12.04 -2.14
CA ILE A 4 34.91 -12.81 -2.08
C ILE A 4 33.81 -11.79 -1.79
N VAL A 5 33.08 -11.38 -2.83
CA VAL A 5 31.84 -10.65 -2.68
C VAL A 5 30.90 -11.58 -1.91
N ARG A 6 30.73 -11.30 -0.61
CA ARG A 6 29.70 -11.95 0.20
C ARG A 6 28.40 -11.77 -0.56
N SER A 7 27.79 -12.88 -0.96
CA SER A 7 26.47 -12.87 -1.56
C SER A 7 25.56 -12.05 -0.65
N ASP A 8 25.14 -10.88 -1.14
CA ASP A 8 24.06 -10.11 -0.52
C ASP A 8 22.96 -11.11 -0.20
N GLU A 9 22.63 -11.26 1.08
CA GLU A 9 21.54 -12.11 1.53
C GLU A 9 20.28 -11.61 0.82
N HIS A 10 19.98 -12.27 -0.30
CA HIS A 10 18.88 -11.92 -1.18
C HIS A 10 17.61 -12.35 -0.45
N TRP A 11 17.14 -11.50 0.47
CA TRP A 11 15.95 -11.77 1.24
C TRP A 11 14.80 -11.92 0.24
N PRO A 12 14.24 -13.13 0.09
CA PRO A 12 13.46 -13.48 -1.10
C PRO A 12 12.16 -12.66 -1.23
N GLN A 13 11.79 -11.93 -0.17
CA GLN A 13 10.57 -11.14 -0.11
C GLN A 13 10.79 -9.62 -0.16
N THR A 14 12.02 -9.12 -0.15
CA THR A 14 12.27 -7.66 -0.07
C THR A 14 11.67 -6.93 -1.27
N ALA A 15 11.82 -7.46 -2.48
CA ALA A 15 11.19 -6.90 -3.68
C ALA A 15 9.66 -6.91 -3.60
N LYS A 16 9.06 -7.95 -3.01
CA LYS A 16 7.61 -8.04 -2.82
C LYS A 16 7.12 -6.96 -1.86
N VAL A 17 7.81 -6.80 -0.72
CA VAL A 17 7.48 -5.79 0.28
C VAL A 17 7.59 -4.39 -0.32
N TRP A 18 8.69 -4.05 -0.99
CA TRP A 18 8.86 -2.73 -1.61
C TRP A 18 7.79 -2.41 -2.65
N ARG A 19 7.46 -3.36 -3.54
CA ARG A 19 6.38 -3.19 -4.51
C ARG A 19 5.04 -2.95 -3.81
N GLN A 20 4.78 -3.64 -2.70
CA GLN A 20 3.54 -3.46 -1.95
C GLN A 20 3.44 -2.10 -1.29
N PHE A 21 4.54 -1.63 -0.69
CA PHE A 21 4.60 -0.30 -0.10
C PHE A 21 4.37 0.78 -1.15
N ALA A 22 4.99 0.65 -2.33
CA ALA A 22 4.76 1.55 -3.46
C ALA A 22 3.28 1.52 -3.90
N GLN A 23 2.68 0.34 -4.01
CA GLN A 23 1.26 0.20 -4.36
C GLN A 23 0.33 0.88 -3.34
N MET A 24 0.58 0.70 -2.03
CA MET A 24 -0.22 1.35 -0.99
C MET A 24 -0.07 2.88 -1.03
N ASN A 25 1.13 3.39 -1.26
CA ASN A 25 1.35 4.83 -1.41
C ASN A 25 0.59 5.38 -2.62
N LEU A 26 0.60 4.65 -3.75
CA LEU A 26 -0.16 5.03 -4.94
C LEU A 26 -1.67 5.04 -4.68
N VAL A 27 -2.20 4.09 -3.89
CA VAL A 27 -3.62 4.11 -3.49
C VAL A 27 -3.94 5.37 -2.69
N LEU A 28 -3.10 5.74 -1.71
CA LEU A 28 -3.33 6.94 -0.91
C LEU A 28 -3.29 8.21 -1.78
N GLU A 29 -2.30 8.31 -2.67
CA GLU A 29 -2.15 9.44 -3.59
C GLU A 29 -3.36 9.57 -4.54
N ARG A 30 -3.75 8.49 -5.20
CA ARG A 30 -4.86 8.51 -6.18
C ARG A 30 -6.23 8.71 -5.55
N LEU A 31 -6.39 8.38 -4.26
CA LEU A 31 -7.60 8.66 -3.49
C LEU A 31 -7.51 9.99 -2.71
N GLU A 32 -6.45 10.78 -2.95
CA GLU A 32 -6.23 12.08 -2.31
C GLU A 32 -6.22 12.03 -0.78
N ILE A 33 -5.76 10.91 -0.21
CA ILE A 33 -5.65 10.71 1.24
C ILE A 33 -4.28 11.20 1.71
N ASP A 34 -4.25 12.11 2.70
CA ASP A 34 -3.00 12.52 3.36
C ASP A 34 -2.28 11.30 3.98
N PRO A 35 -1.09 10.93 3.49
CA PRO A 35 -0.33 9.81 4.03
C PRO A 35 0.07 10.01 5.50
N ALA A 36 0.25 11.25 5.95
CA ALA A 36 0.60 11.55 7.33
C ALA A 36 -0.61 11.35 8.26
N LEU A 37 -1.81 11.69 7.81
CA LEU A 37 -3.06 11.38 8.51
C LEU A 37 -3.26 9.86 8.62
N ALA A 38 -3.11 9.14 7.51
CA ALA A 38 -3.18 7.69 7.47
C ALA A 38 -2.17 7.03 8.42
N ALA A 39 -0.94 7.56 8.47
CA ALA A 39 0.12 7.06 9.33
C ALA A 39 -0.10 7.33 10.83
N ARG A 40 -0.77 8.42 11.19
CA ARG A 40 -1.08 8.75 12.59
C ARG A 40 -2.32 8.04 13.12
N LYS A 41 -3.19 7.56 12.23
CA LYS A 41 -4.46 6.93 12.61
C LYS A 41 -4.24 5.75 13.55
N SER A 42 -4.93 5.77 14.69
CA SER A 42 -4.80 4.79 15.77
C SER A 42 -3.35 4.55 16.19
N GLY A 43 -2.55 5.62 16.30
CA GLY A 43 -1.14 5.53 16.66
C GLY A 43 -0.27 4.78 15.62
N GLY A 44 -0.75 4.62 14.40
CA GLY A 44 -0.06 3.91 13.32
C GLY A 44 -0.41 2.42 13.20
N THR A 45 -1.14 1.84 14.14
CA THR A 45 -1.58 0.44 14.05
C THR A 45 -2.50 0.21 12.85
N ALA A 46 -3.33 1.20 12.51
CA ALA A 46 -4.27 1.08 11.39
C ALA A 46 -3.54 0.93 10.03
N ILE A 47 -2.51 1.76 9.78
CA ILE A 47 -1.75 1.66 8.53
C ILE A 47 -0.85 0.41 8.48
N ALA A 48 -0.35 -0.06 9.63
CA ALA A 48 0.40 -1.30 9.71
C ALA A 48 -0.46 -2.50 9.31
N ASN A 49 -1.65 -2.63 9.90
CA ASN A 49 -2.61 -3.68 9.54
C ASN A 49 -3.03 -3.59 8.07
N ALA A 50 -3.28 -2.37 7.57
CA ALA A 50 -3.64 -2.16 6.17
C ALA A 50 -2.52 -2.62 5.21
N ARG A 51 -1.24 -2.39 5.57
CA ARG A 51 -0.09 -2.86 4.80
C ARG A 51 0.02 -4.38 4.79
N ASP A 52 -0.22 -5.04 5.92
CA ASP A 52 -0.22 -6.51 6.01
C ASP A 52 -1.33 -7.13 5.14
N ILE A 53 -2.54 -6.57 5.20
CA ILE A 53 -3.66 -6.94 4.32
C ILE A 53 -3.27 -6.73 2.85
N CYS A 54 -2.65 -5.60 2.53
CA CYS A 54 -2.24 -5.29 1.16
C CYS A 54 -1.18 -6.29 0.65
N LEU A 55 -0.22 -6.67 1.50
CA LEU A 55 0.86 -7.62 1.21
C LEU A 55 0.36 -9.04 0.91
N ALA A 56 -0.75 -9.42 1.54
CA ALA A 56 -1.44 -10.70 1.31
C ALA A 56 -2.49 -10.63 0.19
N CYS A 57 -2.83 -9.44 -0.31
CA CYS A 57 -3.92 -9.25 -1.27
C CYS A 57 -3.61 -9.90 -2.62
N LEU A 58 -4.57 -10.67 -3.16
CA LEU A 58 -4.45 -11.33 -4.47
C LEU A 58 -4.93 -10.44 -5.64
N LEU A 59 -5.58 -9.31 -5.33
CA LEU A 59 -6.18 -8.41 -6.32
C LEU A 59 -5.23 -7.27 -6.74
N GLN A 60 -3.92 -7.41 -6.50
CA GLN A 60 -2.93 -6.34 -6.74
C GLN A 60 -2.93 -5.86 -8.19
N ARG A 61 -2.96 -6.78 -9.17
CA ARG A 61 -2.99 -6.42 -10.59
C ARG A 61 -4.24 -5.61 -10.94
N GLN A 62 -5.40 -6.04 -10.47
CA GLN A 62 -6.67 -5.33 -10.68
C GLN A 62 -6.66 -3.96 -9.99
N CYS A 63 -6.07 -3.87 -8.79
CA CYS A 63 -5.87 -2.61 -8.08
C CYS A 63 -5.04 -1.63 -8.92
N SER A 64 -3.85 -2.02 -9.39
CA SER A 64 -3.00 -1.16 -10.22
C SER A 64 -3.73 -0.71 -11.50
N GLN A 65 -4.39 -1.62 -12.20
CA GLN A 65 -5.15 -1.29 -13.42
C GLN A 65 -6.28 -0.28 -13.17
N ARG A 66 -6.94 -0.33 -12.01
CA ARG A 66 -7.98 0.63 -11.65
C ARG A 66 -7.43 1.98 -11.25
N LEU A 67 -6.29 2.02 -10.56
CA LEU A 67 -5.64 3.28 -10.18
C LEU A 67 -5.12 4.09 -11.39
N GLU A 68 -4.83 3.41 -12.50
CA GLU A 68 -4.44 4.02 -13.78
C GLU A 68 -5.63 4.62 -14.56
N GLN A 69 -6.87 4.35 -14.16
CA GLN A 69 -8.08 4.87 -14.81
C GLN A 69 -8.52 6.22 -14.23
N ASP A 70 -9.46 6.89 -14.92
CA ASP A 70 -9.99 8.20 -14.53
C ASP A 70 -10.77 8.18 -13.21
N ASP A 71 -11.34 7.02 -12.82
CA ASP A 71 -12.04 6.82 -11.55
C ASP A 71 -11.26 5.89 -10.61
N PRO A 72 -10.29 6.43 -9.84
CA PRO A 72 -9.55 5.65 -8.86
C PRO A 72 -10.42 5.19 -7.68
N CYS A 73 -11.56 5.82 -7.42
CA CYS A 73 -12.46 5.45 -6.32
C CYS A 73 -13.10 4.07 -6.50
N ALA A 74 -13.21 3.59 -7.75
CA ALA A 74 -13.66 2.24 -8.07
C ALA A 74 -12.84 1.14 -7.36
N VAL A 75 -11.60 1.42 -6.93
CA VAL A 75 -10.81 0.48 -6.13
C VAL A 75 -11.49 0.11 -4.80
N LEU A 76 -12.29 1.03 -4.24
CA LEU A 76 -12.96 0.85 -2.94
C LEU A 76 -14.09 -0.18 -2.98
N GLU A 77 -14.51 -0.62 -4.17
CA GLU A 77 -15.57 -1.64 -4.34
C GLU A 77 -15.07 -3.05 -4.00
N PHE A 78 -13.78 -3.31 -4.20
CA PHE A 78 -13.18 -4.63 -4.01
C PHE A 78 -11.96 -4.63 -3.08
N CYS A 79 -11.41 -3.45 -2.76
CA CYS A 79 -10.24 -3.36 -1.90
C CYS A 79 -10.55 -3.83 -0.46
N PRO A 80 -9.81 -4.82 0.08
CA PRO A 80 -9.99 -5.24 1.47
C PRO A 80 -9.69 -4.13 2.49
N ASN A 81 -8.90 -3.12 2.11
CA ASN A 81 -8.61 -1.94 2.93
C ASN A 81 -9.65 -0.81 2.76
N ALA A 82 -10.75 -1.01 2.03
CA ALA A 82 -11.71 0.05 1.72
C ALA A 82 -12.27 0.76 2.98
N GLY A 83 -12.49 0.02 4.07
CA GLY A 83 -12.92 0.62 5.35
C GLY A 83 -11.90 1.64 5.88
N PHE A 84 -10.65 1.21 6.00
CA PHE A 84 -9.53 2.08 6.41
C PHE A 84 -9.39 3.31 5.48
N LEU A 85 -9.43 3.10 4.17
CA LEU A 85 -9.29 4.17 3.18
C LEU A 85 -10.43 5.21 3.30
N LYS A 86 -11.68 4.75 3.39
CA LYS A 86 -12.85 5.62 3.57
C LYS A 86 -12.79 6.43 4.85
N GLU A 87 -12.32 5.85 5.94
CA GLU A 87 -12.15 6.58 7.19
C GLU A 87 -11.09 7.67 7.09
N CYS A 88 -9.99 7.41 6.39
CA CYS A 88 -8.95 8.42 6.17
C CYS A 88 -9.45 9.56 5.27
N SER A 89 -10.22 9.27 4.21
CA SER A 89 -10.79 10.29 3.32
C SER A 89 -11.78 11.23 4.01
N ARG A 90 -12.55 10.74 4.99
CA ARG A 90 -13.55 11.55 5.73
C ARG A 90 -12.95 12.56 6.70
N THR A 91 -11.66 12.50 6.97
CA THR A 91 -11.02 13.36 7.99
C THR A 91 -10.53 14.69 7.39
N HIS A 92 -10.97 15.03 6.18
CA HIS A 92 -10.71 16.30 5.47
C HIS A 92 -11.82 17.36 5.66
N GLU A 93 -12.90 17.06 6.40
CA GLU A 93 -13.90 18.03 6.90
C GLU A 93 -13.55 18.50 8.32
#